data_AF-A0A7Y2JK42-F1
#
_entry.id   AF-A0A7Y2JK42-F1
#
_cell.length_a   1.000
_cell.length_b   1.000
_cell.length_c   1.000
_cell.angle_alpha   90.00
_cell.angle_beta   90.00
_cell.angle_gamma   90.00
#
_symmetry.space_group_name_H-M   'P 1'
#
loop_
_entity.id
_entity.type
_entity.pdbx_description
1 polymer ?
#
loop_
_entity_poly.entity_id
_entity_poly.type
_entity_poly.pdbx_seq_one_letter_code
_entity_poly.pdbx_strand_id
1 'polypeptide(L)'
;MSYSLNEVEATAKKAARGAGYPWGLAEEAAKATRWLCAHDIDGCAALARVLQRFDGKDIASVCPTEGDGPWQAAGGVLCPIATGAALSDMASDLSGDGIAMAGIAEPLFLLPNAAWAAERTGRPVTLVWPG
;
A
#
# COMPACT_ATOMS: atom_id res chain seq x y z
N MET A 1 21.02 -10.47 -10.89
CA MET A 1 20.67 -11.38 -9.78
C MET A 1 19.17 -11.60 -9.88
N SER A 2 18.69 -12.85 -10.02
CA SER A 2 17.26 -13.16 -10.03
C SER A 2 16.86 -13.67 -8.65
N TYR A 3 15.95 -12.98 -7.97
CA TYR A 3 15.39 -13.42 -6.68
C TYR A 3 14.09 -14.21 -6.90
N SER A 4 13.87 -15.25 -6.09
CA SER A 4 12.56 -15.91 -6.03
C SER A 4 11.53 -15.01 -5.35
N LEU A 5 10.24 -15.19 -5.66
CA LEU A 5 9.15 -14.45 -5.00
C LEU A 5 9.13 -14.64 -3.47
N ASN A 6 9.57 -15.80 -2.98
CA ASN A 6 9.68 -16.07 -1.55
C ASN A 6 10.80 -15.26 -0.91
N GLU A 7 11.95 -15.11 -1.58
CA GLU A 7 13.04 -14.26 -1.10
C GLU A 7 12.68 -12.77 -1.13
N VAL A 8 11.93 -12.34 -2.15
CA VAL A 8 11.38 -10.99 -2.23
C VAL A 8 10.49 -10.72 -1.02
N GLU A 9 9.51 -11.57 -0.74
CA GLU A 9 8.59 -11.39 0.39
C GLU A 9 9.34 -11.36 1.73
N ALA A 10 10.22 -12.34 1.97
CA ALA A 10 10.99 -12.42 3.21
C ALA A 10 11.90 -11.19 3.42
N THR A 11 12.50 -10.69 2.33
CA THR A 11 13.37 -9.51 2.37
C THR A 11 12.57 -8.22 2.59
N ALA A 12 11.45 -8.08 1.88
CA ALA A 12 10.53 -6.95 2.03
C ALA A 12 10.00 -6.82 3.46
N LYS A 13 9.59 -7.94 4.08
CA LYS A 13 9.13 -7.96 5.48
C LYS A 13 10.22 -7.47 6.43
N LYS A 14 11.46 -7.94 6.26
CA LYS A 14 12.62 -7.51 7.07
C LYS A 14 12.92 -6.02 6.87
N ALA A 15 12.87 -5.53 5.63
CA ALA A 15 13.10 -4.13 5.32
C ALA A 15 12.04 -3.22 5.96
N ALA A 16 10.76 -3.57 5.83
CA ALA A 16 9.67 -2.81 6.46
C ALA A 16 9.77 -2.83 8.00
N ARG A 17 10.11 -3.98 8.60
CA ARG A 17 10.39 -4.05 10.05
C ARG A 17 11.59 -3.20 10.46
N GLY A 18 12.66 -3.22 9.68
CA GLY A 18 13.85 -2.40 9.91
C GLY A 18 13.56 -0.90 9.83
N ALA A 19 12.61 -0.50 8.98
CA ALA A 19 12.11 0.88 8.86
C ALA A 19 11.09 1.27 9.94
N GLY A 20 10.82 0.41 10.93
CA GLY A 20 9.97 0.73 12.08
C GLY A 20 8.49 0.41 11.92
N TYR A 21 8.03 -0.10 10.78
CA TYR A 21 6.61 -0.47 10.60
C TYR A 21 6.18 -1.60 11.55
N PRO A 22 5.00 -1.55 12.19
CA PRO A 22 4.50 -2.63 13.03
C PRO A 22 4.36 -3.94 12.25
N TRP A 23 4.32 -5.08 12.95
CA TRP A 23 4.31 -6.41 12.34
C TRP A 23 3.24 -6.58 11.26
N GLY A 24 2.00 -6.15 11.51
CA GLY A 24 0.93 -6.21 10.51
C GLY A 24 1.26 -5.44 9.23
N LEU A 25 1.65 -4.16 9.34
CA LEU A 25 2.00 -3.37 8.16
C LEU A 25 3.26 -3.88 7.44
N ALA A 26 4.20 -4.49 8.17
CA ALA A 26 5.35 -5.12 7.53
C ALA A 26 4.99 -6.38 6.74
N GLU A 27 3.96 -7.12 7.18
CA GLU A 27 3.38 -8.24 6.42
C GLU A 27 2.65 -7.75 5.17
N GLU A 28 1.83 -6.71 5.30
CA GLU A 28 1.17 -6.08 4.15
C GLU A 28 2.17 -5.57 3.11
N ALA A 29 3.21 -4.86 3.55
CA ALA A 29 4.29 -4.40 2.67
C ALA A 29 4.96 -5.55 1.92
N ALA A 30 5.19 -6.68 2.60
CA ALA A 30 5.82 -7.86 2.00
C ALA A 30 4.93 -8.52 0.94
N LYS A 31 3.64 -8.69 1.25
CA LYS A 31 2.66 -9.27 0.33
C LYS A 31 2.44 -8.38 -0.89
N ALA A 32 2.32 -7.07 -0.69
CA ALA A 32 2.20 -6.11 -1.77
C ALA A 32 3.43 -6.13 -2.68
N THR A 33 4.64 -6.10 -2.11
CA THR A 33 5.90 -6.17 -2.86
C THR A 33 6.00 -7.44 -3.69
N ARG A 34 5.71 -8.61 -3.09
CA ARG A 34 5.70 -9.89 -3.79
C ARG A 34 4.69 -9.90 -4.93
N TRP A 35 3.49 -9.37 -4.70
CA TRP A 35 2.43 -9.32 -5.72
C TRP A 35 2.86 -8.48 -6.92
N LEU A 36 3.46 -7.31 -6.69
CA LEU A 36 3.99 -6.46 -7.78
C LEU A 36 5.06 -7.19 -8.59
N CYS A 37 6.04 -7.82 -7.92
CA CYS A 37 7.07 -8.59 -8.59
C CYS A 37 6.53 -9.80 -9.36
N ALA A 38 5.44 -10.42 -8.89
CA ALA A 38 4.78 -11.51 -9.60
C ALA A 38 4.07 -11.06 -10.89
N HIS A 39 3.86 -9.75 -11.06
CA HIS A 39 3.25 -9.12 -12.23
C HIS A 39 4.28 -8.30 -13.04
N ASP A 40 5.57 -8.65 -12.95
CA ASP A 40 6.67 -7.99 -13.66
C ASP A 40 6.80 -6.49 -13.37
N ILE A 41 6.24 -6.02 -12.24
CA ILE A 41 6.44 -4.66 -11.73
C ILE A 41 7.57 -4.70 -10.70
N ASP A 42 8.47 -3.72 -10.73
CA ASP A 42 9.57 -3.62 -9.76
C ASP A 42 9.06 -3.17 -8.37
N GLY A 43 8.42 -4.11 -7.67
CA GLY A 43 7.91 -3.93 -6.32
C GLY A 43 9.02 -3.65 -5.31
N CYS A 44 10.21 -4.22 -5.50
CA CYS A 44 11.36 -3.98 -4.62
C CYS A 44 11.79 -2.51 -4.65
N ALA A 45 11.92 -1.92 -5.85
CA ALA A 45 12.25 -0.51 -5.97
C ALA A 45 11.11 0.39 -5.45
N ALA A 46 9.84 0.02 -5.71
CA ALA A 46 8.70 0.74 -5.17
C ALA A 46 8.70 0.74 -3.63
N LEU A 47 8.89 -0.43 -3.00
CA LEU A 47 9.03 -0.54 -1.54
C LEU A 47 10.19 0.32 -1.04
N ALA A 48 11.36 0.25 -1.67
CA ALA A 48 12.52 1.04 -1.25
C ALA A 48 12.21 2.56 -1.23
N ARG A 49 11.52 3.08 -2.26
CA ARG A 49 11.08 4.49 -2.30
C ARG A 49 10.09 4.82 -1.20
N VAL A 50 9.13 3.93 -0.92
CA VAL A 50 8.19 4.08 0.20
C VAL A 50 8.95 4.14 1.53
N LEU A 51 9.80 3.15 1.82
CA LEU A 51 10.54 3.10 3.08
C LEU A 51 11.43 4.34 3.27
N GLN A 52 12.14 4.78 2.23
CA GLN A 52 12.95 6.00 2.29
C GLN A 52 12.12 7.26 2.53
N ARG A 53 10.95 7.40 1.89
CA ARG A 53 10.09 8.59 2.02
C ARG A 53 9.45 8.73 3.39
N PHE A 54 9.22 7.60 4.07
CA PHE A 54 8.56 7.54 5.37
C PHE A 54 9.50 7.20 6.52
N ASP A 55 10.81 7.11 6.27
CA ASP A 55 11.81 6.87 7.30
C ASP A 55 11.75 7.93 8.40
N GLY A 56 11.77 7.47 9.65
CA GLY A 56 11.67 8.32 10.85
C GLY A 56 10.33 9.04 11.05
N LYS A 57 9.31 8.83 10.19
CA LYS A 57 7.98 9.43 10.38
C LYS A 57 7.13 8.57 11.31
N ASP A 58 6.31 9.22 12.13
CA ASP A 58 5.28 8.54 12.90
C ASP A 58 4.22 7.97 11.96
N ILE A 59 3.94 6.67 12.08
CA ILE A 59 2.96 5.98 11.24
C ILE A 59 1.58 6.63 11.36
N ALA A 60 1.20 7.06 12.57
CA ALA A 60 -0.10 7.71 12.80
C ALA A 60 -0.25 9.00 11.99
N SER A 61 0.86 9.70 11.72
CA SER A 61 0.85 10.93 10.92
C SER A 61 0.66 10.69 9.42
N VAL A 62 0.83 9.45 8.93
CA VAL A 62 0.81 9.11 7.50
C VAL A 62 -0.27 8.11 7.13
N CYS A 63 -1.06 7.66 8.12
CA CYS A 63 -2.27 6.87 7.94
C CYS A 63 -3.41 7.72 7.36
N PRO A 64 -4.34 7.10 6.60
CA PRO A 64 -5.56 7.79 6.21
C PRO A 64 -6.43 8.10 7.42
N THR A 65 -7.03 9.28 7.42
CA THR A 65 -8.12 9.65 8.31
C THR A 65 -9.44 9.58 7.54
N GLU A 66 -10.41 8.85 8.10
CA GLU A 66 -11.76 8.74 7.55
C GLU A 66 -12.59 9.98 7.84
N GLY A 67 -13.44 10.39 6.89
CA GLY A 67 -14.37 11.52 7.00
C GLY A 67 -15.13 11.76 5.70
N ASP A 68 -15.97 12.80 5.67
CA ASP A 68 -16.84 13.13 4.52
C ASP A 68 -16.09 13.63 3.26
N GLY A 69 -14.75 13.62 3.28
CA GLY A 69 -13.88 14.14 2.22
C GLY A 69 -12.86 13.11 1.74
N PRO A 70 -11.94 13.51 0.83
CA PRO A 70 -10.88 12.62 0.40
C PRO A 70 -10.01 12.21 1.59
N TRP A 71 -9.64 10.93 1.63
CA TRP A 71 -8.70 10.40 2.62
C TRP A 71 -7.42 11.23 2.59
N GLN A 72 -6.97 11.59 3.78
CA GLN A 72 -5.81 12.47 3.99
C GLN A 72 -5.00 11.96 5.17
N ALA A 73 -3.70 12.25 5.13
CA ALA A 73 -2.80 12.07 6.25
C ALA A 73 -2.59 13.41 6.97
N ALA A 74 -2.49 13.38 8.30
CA ALA A 74 -2.14 14.59 9.09
C ALA A 74 -0.79 15.19 8.68
N GLY A 75 0.16 14.35 8.25
CA GLY A 75 1.47 14.72 7.72
C GLY A 75 1.46 15.13 6.23
N GLY A 76 0.28 15.27 5.62
CA GLY A 76 0.08 15.78 4.26
C GLY A 76 0.35 14.80 3.12
N VAL A 77 0.93 13.62 3.39
CA VAL A 77 1.16 12.57 2.40
C VAL A 77 0.79 11.21 3.00
N LEU A 78 -0.08 10.48 2.31
CA LEU A 78 -0.49 9.13 2.67
C LEU A 78 0.61 8.12 2.36
N CYS A 79 0.88 7.25 3.34
CA CYS A 79 1.72 6.08 3.15
C CYS A 79 0.92 4.97 2.44
N PRO A 80 1.38 4.42 1.31
CA PRO A 80 0.63 3.41 0.57
C PRO A 80 0.50 2.09 1.33
N ILE A 81 1.44 1.73 2.21
CA ILE A 81 1.34 0.52 3.03
C ILE A 81 0.17 0.65 4.02
N ALA A 82 0.12 1.75 4.78
CA ALA A 82 -0.97 1.98 5.74
C ALA A 82 -2.32 2.21 5.04
N THR A 83 -2.30 2.94 3.92
CA THR A 83 -3.50 3.22 3.13
C THR A 83 -4.05 1.95 2.47
N GLY A 84 -3.17 1.10 1.95
CA GLY A 84 -3.55 -0.20 1.39
C GLY A 84 -4.19 -1.11 2.43
N ALA A 85 -3.62 -1.16 3.64
CA ALA A 85 -4.19 -1.92 4.75
C ALA A 85 -5.62 -1.43 5.08
N ALA A 86 -5.80 -0.11 5.25
CA ALA A 86 -7.14 0.47 5.47
C ALA A 86 -8.12 0.18 4.32
N LEU A 87 -7.66 0.24 3.07
CA LEU A 87 -8.48 -0.12 1.91
C LEU A 87 -8.89 -1.60 1.92
N SER A 88 -7.99 -2.49 2.33
CA SER A 88 -8.28 -3.92 2.46
C SER A 88 -9.30 -4.24 3.55
N ASP A 89 -9.27 -3.49 4.66
CA ASP A 89 -10.26 -3.60 5.74
C ASP A 89 -11.64 -3.13 5.27
N MET A 90 -11.68 -2.03 4.52
CA MET A 90 -12.91 -1.43 3.99
C MET A 90 -13.37 -2.01 2.64
N ALA A 91 -12.73 -3.07 2.14
CA ALA A 91 -12.96 -3.57 0.79
C ALA A 91 -14.42 -3.95 0.52
N SER A 92 -15.12 -4.51 1.51
CA SER A 92 -16.54 -4.89 1.40
C SER A 92 -17.47 -3.67 1.36
N ASP A 93 -17.03 -2.56 1.94
CA ASP A 93 -17.81 -1.32 2.08
C ASP A 93 -17.50 -0.33 0.93
N LEU A 94 -16.65 -0.72 -0.02
CA LEU A 94 -16.31 0.09 -1.19
C LEU A 94 -17.55 0.36 -2.05
N SER A 95 -18.06 1.58 -1.95
CA SER A 95 -19.22 2.05 -2.70
C SER A 95 -18.88 2.26 -4.18
N GLY A 96 -19.92 2.45 -5.01
CA GLY A 96 -19.73 2.78 -6.43
C GLY A 96 -19.07 4.14 -6.67
N ASP A 97 -19.15 5.05 -5.69
CA ASP A 97 -18.55 6.40 -5.78
C ASP A 97 -17.04 6.38 -5.54
N GLY A 98 -16.51 5.26 -5.04
CA GLY A 98 -15.09 5.06 -4.78
C GLY A 98 -14.57 5.84 -3.56
N ILE A 99 -13.25 5.77 -3.36
CA ILE A 99 -12.53 6.47 -2.29
C ILE A 99 -11.56 7.44 -2.94
N ALA A 100 -11.78 8.75 -2.72
CA ALA A 100 -10.83 9.77 -3.12
C ALA A 100 -9.70 9.86 -2.09
N MET A 101 -8.46 10.08 -2.55
CA MET A 101 -7.28 10.21 -1.69
C MET A 101 -6.52 11.48 -2.06
N ALA A 102 -6.14 12.29 -1.07
CA ALA A 102 -5.30 13.46 -1.30
C ALA A 102 -3.85 13.14 -0.93
N GLY A 103 -2.97 13.08 -1.94
CA GLY A 103 -1.53 12.98 -1.74
C GLY A 103 -1.04 11.59 -1.34
N ILE A 104 -1.30 10.57 -2.15
CA ILE A 104 -0.73 9.22 -1.98
C ILE A 104 0.68 9.12 -2.57
N ALA A 105 1.63 8.62 -1.78
CA ALA A 105 2.96 8.29 -2.28
C ALA A 105 2.94 6.94 -3.01
N GLU A 106 3.68 6.83 -4.12
CA GLU A 106 3.80 5.59 -4.91
C GLU A 106 2.44 4.89 -5.17
N PRO A 107 1.49 5.51 -5.91
CA PRO A 107 0.13 4.98 -6.09
C PRO A 107 0.10 3.54 -6.62
N LEU A 108 1.09 3.16 -7.43
CA LEU A 108 1.26 1.79 -7.94
C LEU A 108 1.32 0.74 -6.83
N PHE A 109 1.76 1.12 -5.62
CA PHE A 109 1.86 0.21 -4.49
C PHE A 109 0.48 -0.18 -3.91
N LEU A 110 -0.61 0.48 -4.34
CA LEU A 110 -1.99 0.11 -4.02
C LEU A 110 -2.61 -0.91 -5.00
N LEU A 111 -1.94 -1.22 -6.13
CA LEU A 111 -2.45 -2.20 -7.11
C LEU A 111 -2.79 -3.57 -6.48
N PRO A 112 -1.97 -4.15 -5.58
CA PRO A 112 -2.30 -5.41 -4.92
C PRO A 112 -3.60 -5.31 -4.13
N ASN A 113 -3.79 -4.22 -3.37
CA ASN A 113 -4.99 -4.02 -2.56
C ASN A 113 -6.24 -3.86 -3.43
N ALA A 114 -6.15 -3.16 -4.56
CA ALA A 114 -7.25 -3.08 -5.52
C ALA A 114 -7.59 -4.45 -6.14
N ALA A 115 -6.58 -5.26 -6.49
CA ALA A 115 -6.78 -6.60 -6.99
C ALA A 115 -7.46 -7.50 -5.95
N TRP A 116 -7.00 -7.49 -4.70
CA TRP A 116 -7.60 -8.26 -3.61
C TRP A 116 -9.01 -7.81 -3.27
N ALA A 117 -9.29 -6.50 -3.30
CA ALA A 117 -10.64 -5.98 -3.13
C ALA A 117 -11.57 -6.44 -4.26
N ALA A 118 -11.08 -6.46 -5.50
CA ALA A 118 -11.84 -6.96 -6.64
C ALA A 118 -12.15 -8.46 -6.51
N GLU A 119 -11.17 -9.27 -6.14
CA GLU A 119 -11.35 -10.70 -5.87
C GLU A 119 -12.35 -10.95 -4.74
N ARG A 120 -12.26 -10.19 -3.65
CA ARG A 120 -13.13 -10.34 -2.46
C ARG A 120 -14.58 -9.96 -2.73
N THR A 121 -14.80 -8.93 -3.54
CA THR A 121 -16.14 -8.39 -3.82
C THR A 121 -16.77 -8.97 -5.09
N GLY A 122 -15.99 -9.64 -5.93
CA GLY A 122 -16.44 -10.10 -7.25
C GLY A 122 -16.75 -8.96 -8.22
N ARG A 123 -16.23 -7.75 -7.96
CA ARG A 123 -16.49 -6.54 -8.73
C ARG A 123 -15.17 -5.94 -9.22
N PRO A 124 -15.12 -5.32 -10.41
CA PRO A 124 -13.92 -4.62 -10.85
C PRO A 124 -13.64 -3.42 -9.94
N VAL A 125 -12.37 -3.25 -9.56
CA VAL A 125 -11.87 -2.07 -8.84
C VAL A 125 -10.90 -1.35 -9.77
N THR A 126 -11.05 -0.02 -9.86
CA THR A 126 -10.20 0.82 -10.71
C THR A 126 -9.47 1.83 -9.84
N LEU A 127 -8.16 1.97 -10.09
CA LEU A 127 -7.34 3.02 -9.52
C LEU A 127 -7.08 4.08 -10.59
N VAL A 128 -7.25 5.36 -10.24
CA VAL A 128 -7.03 6.50 -11.14
C VAL A 128 -6.19 7.55 -10.43
N TRP A 129 -5.12 8.02 -11.06
CA TRP A 129 -4.31 9.12 -10.55
C TRP A 129 -3.70 9.93 -11.72
N PRO A 130 -3.37 11.22 -11.51
CA PRO A 130 -2.60 12.01 -12.46
C PRO A 130 -1.17 11.44 -12.57
N GLY A 131 -0.73 11.14 -13.78
CA GLY A 131 0.61 10.61 -14.07
C GLY A 131 1.74 11.57 -13.73
#